data_AF-A0A1T5FQ09-F1
#
_entry.id   AF-A0A1T5FQ09-F1
#
_cell.length_a   1.000
_cell.length_b   1.000
_cell.length_c   1.000
_cell.angle_alpha   90.00
_cell.angle_beta   90.00
_cell.angle_gamma   90.00
#
_symmetry.space_group_name_H-M   'P 1'
#
loop_
_entity.id
_entity.type
_entity.pdbx_description
1 polymer ?
#
loop_
_entity_poly.entity_id
_entity_poly.type
_entity_poly.pdbx_seq_one_letter_code
_entity_poly.pdbx_strand_id
1 'polypeptide(L)'
;MQLKATQKGTYTATLSLKNATGCAPIVVSYILSDTNDTAPEAGTGRTVYIDTNTLTGPLNLFNYLTGPYDTNGYWVETSFPESGLLIGNIWHGQTITEGTYTFNYYVNGTCSGMDFTTVTIIISNLEVKPDSGSGYFGEAFTAVDNVLANDNVSNVVPVIGTNPGQVTISEAGTWPAGIHLDTTTGEVRVDDTVTLSHYVVYYTVCVNATEPLSCQTTSVTIDLTTAPYCYNPNSNFDAANPTQHGITLLKRAGVNEDNWPMLRGSAHTVLESNTKGFVVTRMTSDPAATSADPKLSKITTPQEGMMVYDTYAKCFKIFSGGAWKCFSKPGCPDR
;
A
#
# COMPACT_ATOMS: atom_id res chain seq x y z
N MET A 1 39.07 -30.26 -34.19
CA MET A 1 38.97 -31.52 -34.95
C MET A 1 37.51 -31.97 -34.85
N GLN A 2 36.74 -31.89 -35.93
CA GLN A 2 35.39 -32.47 -35.96
C GLN A 2 35.48 -33.87 -36.57
N LEU A 3 35.05 -34.89 -35.83
CA LEU A 3 34.94 -36.26 -36.31
C LEU A 3 33.47 -36.52 -36.65
N LYS A 4 33.16 -36.77 -37.93
CA LYS A 4 31.87 -37.33 -38.34
C LYS A 4 32.04 -38.84 -38.45
N ALA A 5 31.37 -39.59 -37.59
CA ALA A 5 31.38 -41.05 -37.55
C ALA A 5 29.96 -41.57 -37.76
N THR A 6 29.80 -42.56 -38.64
CA THR A 6 28.51 -43.22 -38.95
C THR A 6 28.49 -44.68 -38.50
N GLN A 7 29.51 -45.12 -37.76
CA GLN A 7 29.70 -46.51 -37.35
C GLN A 7 30.04 -46.60 -35.88
N LYS A 8 29.68 -47.70 -35.23
CA LYS A 8 30.06 -47.99 -33.85
C LYS A 8 31.56 -48.29 -33.73
N GLY A 9 32.15 -47.92 -32.60
CA GLY A 9 33.55 -48.20 -32.30
C GLY A 9 34.20 -47.17 -31.39
N THR A 10 35.43 -47.47 -30.97
CA THR A 10 36.26 -46.54 -30.22
C THR A 10 37.03 -45.65 -31.20
N TYR A 11 36.73 -44.37 -31.18
CA TYR A 11 37.41 -43.33 -31.94
C TYR A 11 38.50 -42.73 -31.08
N THR A 12 39.75 -42.83 -31.51
CA THR A 12 40.88 -42.20 -30.84
C THR A 12 41.43 -41.07 -31.69
N ALA A 13 41.56 -39.89 -31.10
CA ALA A 13 42.26 -38.76 -31.66
C ALA A 13 43.55 -38.55 -30.89
N THR A 14 44.68 -38.54 -31.60
CA THR A 14 45.99 -38.30 -31.00
C THR A 14 46.50 -36.94 -31.43
N LEU A 15 46.63 -36.02 -30.49
CA LEU A 15 47.25 -34.72 -30.73
C LEU A 15 48.74 -34.84 -30.46
N SER A 16 49.55 -34.56 -31.48
CA SER A 16 51.01 -34.50 -31.36
C SER A 16 51.53 -33.24 -32.02
N LEU A 17 52.54 -32.62 -31.40
CA LEU A 17 53.23 -31.47 -31.96
C LEU A 17 54.29 -31.96 -32.95
N LYS A 18 54.19 -31.50 -34.19
CA LYS A 18 55.16 -31.81 -35.24
C LYS A 18 56.48 -31.13 -34.85
N ASN A 19 57.43 -31.92 -34.34
CA ASN A 19 58.80 -31.55 -33.91
C ASN A 19 59.02 -31.22 -32.41
N ALA A 20 58.14 -31.65 -31.50
CA ALA A 20 58.45 -31.59 -30.06
C ALA A 20 59.14 -32.88 -29.59
N THR A 21 60.48 -32.89 -29.52
CA THR A 21 61.23 -33.95 -28.80
C THR A 21 61.02 -33.77 -27.29
N GLY A 22 60.01 -34.42 -26.73
CA GLY A 22 59.78 -34.48 -25.28
C GLY A 22 58.30 -34.36 -24.84
N CYS A 23 57.38 -33.96 -25.71
CA CYS A 23 55.95 -33.91 -25.36
C CYS A 23 55.27 -35.24 -25.70
N ALA A 24 54.77 -35.95 -24.68
CA ALA A 24 53.96 -37.14 -24.89
C ALA A 24 52.67 -36.76 -25.65
N PRO A 25 52.27 -37.53 -26.67
CA PRO A 25 51.04 -37.25 -27.40
C PRO A 25 49.83 -37.38 -26.46
N ILE A 26 48.90 -36.44 -26.56
CA ILE A 26 47.63 -36.52 -25.83
C ILE A 26 46.69 -37.38 -26.66
N VAL A 27 46.19 -38.47 -26.07
CA VAL A 27 45.19 -39.35 -26.69
C VAL A 27 43.84 -39.06 -26.06
N VAL A 28 42.87 -38.70 -26.89
CA VAL A 28 41.46 -38.59 -26.51
C VAL A 28 40.72 -39.74 -27.16
N SER A 29 40.07 -40.58 -26.37
CA SER A 29 39.26 -41.71 -26.84
C SER A 29 37.77 -41.46 -26.60
N TYR A 30 36.94 -41.81 -27.57
CA TYR A 30 35.49 -41.72 -27.50
C TYR A 30 34.86 -43.02 -28.01
N ILE A 31 33.96 -43.64 -27.25
CA ILE A 31 33.34 -44.93 -27.61
C ILE A 31 31.92 -44.68 -28.10
N LEU A 32 31.60 -45.14 -29.31
CA LEU A 32 30.26 -45.21 -29.89
C LEU A 32 29.75 -46.65 -29.77
N SER A 33 28.71 -46.93 -28.97
CA SER A 33 28.16 -48.28 -28.75
C SER A 33 26.63 -48.32 -28.77
N ASP A 34 26.06 -49.41 -29.29
CA ASP A 34 24.61 -49.61 -29.54
C ASP A 34 23.78 -49.89 -28.26
N THR A 35 24.38 -50.00 -27.07
CA THR A 35 23.71 -50.51 -25.87
C THR A 35 23.20 -49.45 -24.89
N ASN A 36 23.26 -48.16 -25.22
CA ASN A 36 22.76 -47.05 -24.38
C ASN A 36 22.41 -45.79 -25.21
N ASP A 37 21.90 -45.91 -26.43
CA ASP A 37 21.30 -44.76 -27.12
C ASP A 37 19.88 -44.56 -26.58
N THR A 38 19.78 -44.16 -25.31
CA THR A 38 18.53 -43.59 -24.79
C THR A 38 18.23 -42.35 -25.62
N ALA A 39 16.95 -42.12 -25.93
CA ALA A 39 16.56 -40.89 -26.61
C ALA A 39 17.12 -39.71 -25.81
N PRO A 40 17.63 -38.65 -26.45
CA PRO A 40 18.13 -37.49 -25.73
C PRO A 40 17.01 -36.92 -24.85
N GLU A 41 17.32 -36.67 -23.58
CA GLU A 41 16.35 -36.10 -22.64
C GLU A 41 16.83 -34.69 -22.23
N ALA A 42 16.18 -33.64 -22.74
CA ALA A 42 16.47 -32.27 -22.33
C ALA A 42 15.75 -31.87 -21.03
N GLY A 43 14.78 -32.67 -20.60
CA GLY A 43 13.91 -32.40 -19.44
C GLY A 43 12.88 -31.31 -19.69
N THR A 44 12.31 -30.78 -18.61
CA THR A 44 11.30 -29.72 -18.70
C THR A 44 11.81 -28.41 -18.10
N GLY A 45 11.99 -27.39 -18.94
CA GLY A 45 12.32 -26.05 -18.51
C GLY A 45 11.15 -25.34 -17.82
N ARG A 46 11.50 -24.52 -16.83
CA ARG A 46 10.56 -23.71 -16.06
C ARG A 46 10.57 -22.27 -16.54
N THR A 47 9.44 -21.59 -16.34
CA THR A 47 9.37 -20.13 -16.33
C THR A 47 9.52 -19.64 -14.90
N VAL A 48 10.47 -18.75 -14.65
CA VAL A 48 10.77 -18.21 -13.33
C VAL A 48 10.75 -16.69 -13.37
N TYR A 49 10.14 -16.08 -12.37
CA TYR A 49 10.11 -14.63 -12.19
C TYR A 49 11.17 -14.27 -11.16
N ILE A 50 11.99 -13.27 -11.45
CA ILE A 50 13.05 -12.81 -10.56
C ILE A 50 12.96 -11.29 -10.50
N ASP A 51 13.05 -10.74 -9.30
CA ASP A 51 13.12 -9.31 -9.10
C ASP A 51 14.59 -8.84 -9.19
N THR A 52 14.86 -7.76 -9.91
CA THR A 52 16.21 -7.19 -10.08
C THR A 52 16.90 -6.93 -8.75
N ASN A 53 16.16 -6.54 -7.71
CA ASN A 53 16.70 -6.25 -6.39
C ASN A 53 17.14 -7.53 -5.64
N THR A 54 16.65 -8.69 -6.06
CA THR A 54 16.99 -10.00 -5.46
C THR A 54 18.09 -10.74 -6.22
N LEU A 55 18.40 -10.34 -7.45
CA LEU A 55 19.39 -10.99 -8.31
C LEU A 55 20.83 -10.60 -7.93
N THR A 56 21.34 -11.22 -6.87
CA THR A 56 22.65 -10.90 -6.26
C THR A 56 23.84 -11.65 -6.89
N GLY A 57 23.58 -12.67 -7.71
CA GLY A 57 24.61 -13.57 -8.24
C GLY A 57 24.23 -14.20 -9.58
N PRO A 58 25.19 -14.89 -10.23
CA PRO A 58 24.92 -15.55 -11.48
C PRO A 58 24.02 -16.78 -11.27
N LEU A 59 23.18 -17.07 -12.24
CA LEU A 59 22.18 -18.13 -12.16
C LEU A 59 22.66 -19.38 -12.88
N ASN A 60 22.55 -20.53 -12.22
CA ASN A 60 22.75 -21.83 -12.87
C ASN A 60 21.45 -22.30 -13.51
N LEU A 61 21.40 -22.38 -14.83
CA LEU A 61 20.18 -22.71 -15.58
C LEU A 61 19.66 -24.14 -15.31
N PHE A 62 20.52 -25.06 -14.87
CA PHE A 62 20.08 -26.39 -14.43
C PHE A 62 19.15 -26.36 -13.21
N ASN A 63 19.18 -25.30 -12.39
CA ASN A 63 18.26 -25.15 -11.25
C ASN A 63 16.80 -24.91 -11.71
N TYR A 64 16.61 -24.57 -12.98
CA TYR A 64 15.31 -24.28 -13.58
C TYR A 64 14.86 -25.36 -14.57
N LEU A 65 15.53 -26.52 -14.53
CA LEU A 65 15.12 -27.75 -15.22
C LEU A 65 14.51 -28.73 -14.23
N THR A 66 13.43 -29.39 -14.66
CA THR A 66 12.85 -30.54 -13.95
C THR A 66 13.23 -31.81 -14.71
N GLY A 67 13.79 -32.77 -13.98
CA GLY A 67 14.27 -34.03 -14.55
C GLY A 67 13.15 -35.02 -14.94
N PRO A 68 13.51 -36.11 -15.64
CA PRO A 68 14.89 -36.48 -16.00
C PRO A 68 15.46 -35.62 -17.14
N TYR A 69 16.78 -35.41 -17.13
CA TYR A 69 17.53 -34.75 -18.20
C TYR A 69 18.96 -35.27 -18.24
N ASP A 70 19.53 -35.33 -19.44
CA ASP A 70 20.95 -35.63 -19.66
C ASP A 70 21.80 -34.39 -19.37
N THR A 71 23.03 -34.58 -18.90
CA THR A 71 23.96 -33.49 -18.53
C THR A 71 25.03 -33.19 -19.59
N ASN A 72 25.00 -33.91 -20.71
CA ASN A 72 25.93 -33.79 -21.83
C ASN A 72 25.48 -32.77 -22.90
N GLY A 73 24.41 -32.01 -22.64
CA GLY A 73 23.90 -30.99 -23.54
C GLY A 73 24.65 -29.65 -23.46
N TYR A 74 24.13 -28.66 -24.17
CA TYR A 74 24.65 -27.29 -24.17
C TYR A 74 23.52 -26.26 -24.17
N TRP A 75 23.80 -25.09 -23.59
CA TRP A 75 22.85 -23.99 -23.49
C TRP A 75 23.08 -22.95 -24.57
N VAL A 76 22.00 -22.39 -25.09
CA VAL A 76 21.98 -21.28 -26.03
C VAL A 76 20.98 -20.25 -25.55
N GLU A 77 21.40 -19.00 -25.45
CA GLU A 77 20.47 -17.90 -25.24
C GLU A 77 19.69 -17.65 -26.54
N THR A 78 18.37 -17.56 -26.41
CA THR A 78 17.45 -17.34 -27.53
C THR A 78 16.58 -16.09 -27.35
N SER A 79 16.83 -15.32 -26.29
CA SER A 79 16.20 -14.02 -26.05
C SER A 79 16.41 -13.09 -27.25
N PHE A 80 15.46 -12.18 -27.49
CA PHE A 80 15.66 -11.08 -28.42
C PHE A 80 15.25 -9.74 -27.78
N PRO A 81 16.19 -8.79 -27.58
CA PRO A 81 17.62 -8.90 -27.84
C PRO A 81 18.32 -9.93 -26.92
N GLU A 82 19.39 -10.55 -27.41
CA GLU A 82 20.26 -11.40 -26.58
C GLU A 82 20.97 -10.53 -25.54
N SER A 83 21.07 -11.03 -24.30
CA SER A 83 21.83 -10.36 -23.24
C SER A 83 23.34 -10.57 -23.42
N GLY A 84 23.75 -11.72 -23.98
CA GLY A 84 25.17 -12.04 -24.20
C GLY A 84 25.92 -12.38 -22.92
N LEU A 85 25.20 -12.69 -21.84
CA LEU A 85 25.75 -12.94 -20.50
C LEU A 85 25.77 -14.42 -20.12
N LEU A 86 25.47 -15.31 -21.06
CA LEU A 86 25.52 -16.76 -20.87
C LEU A 86 26.94 -17.31 -21.08
N ILE A 87 27.47 -17.98 -20.06
CA ILE A 87 28.75 -18.70 -20.12
C ILE A 87 28.51 -20.14 -19.68
N GLY A 88 28.52 -21.08 -20.64
CA GLY A 88 28.14 -22.47 -20.37
C GLY A 88 26.69 -22.53 -19.90
N ASN A 89 26.45 -23.08 -18.71
CA ASN A 89 25.14 -23.14 -18.05
C ASN A 89 24.90 -22.01 -17.03
N ILE A 90 25.82 -21.05 -16.93
CA ILE A 90 25.78 -19.97 -15.95
C ILE A 90 25.43 -18.67 -16.66
N TRP A 91 24.33 -18.03 -16.25
CA TRP A 91 23.89 -16.74 -16.78
C TRP A 91 24.21 -15.61 -15.80
N HIS A 92 24.99 -14.63 -16.25
CA HIS A 92 25.48 -13.50 -15.46
C HIS A 92 24.56 -12.27 -15.55
N GLY A 93 23.29 -12.45 -15.20
CA GLY A 93 22.24 -11.45 -15.39
C GLY A 93 22.24 -10.27 -14.41
N GLN A 94 23.25 -10.00 -13.58
CA GLN A 94 23.12 -8.99 -12.50
C GLN A 94 23.06 -7.52 -12.98
N THR A 95 23.29 -7.26 -14.27
CA THR A 95 23.34 -5.90 -14.85
C THR A 95 22.34 -5.68 -15.98
N ILE A 96 21.47 -6.66 -16.20
CA ILE A 96 20.43 -6.61 -17.22
C ILE A 96 19.29 -5.68 -16.81
N THR A 97 18.51 -5.26 -17.81
CA THR A 97 17.25 -4.55 -17.59
C THR A 97 16.10 -5.54 -17.45
N GLU A 98 14.99 -5.07 -16.90
CA GLU A 98 13.72 -5.81 -16.90
C GLU A 98 13.37 -6.33 -18.30
N GLY A 99 12.77 -7.52 -18.35
CA GLY A 99 12.47 -8.19 -19.62
C GLY A 99 12.41 -9.70 -19.50
N THR A 100 12.20 -10.36 -20.62
CA THR A 100 12.13 -11.82 -20.71
C THR A 100 13.38 -12.36 -21.42
N TYR A 101 14.07 -13.26 -20.74
CA TYR A 101 15.28 -13.92 -21.23
C TYR A 101 15.00 -15.40 -21.39
N THR A 102 15.25 -15.95 -22.57
CA THR A 102 14.95 -17.36 -22.89
C THR A 102 16.23 -18.10 -23.21
N PHE A 103 16.32 -19.33 -22.69
CA PHE A 103 17.49 -20.18 -22.85
C PHE A 103 17.05 -21.57 -23.27
N ASN A 104 17.55 -22.04 -24.41
CA ASN A 104 17.32 -23.41 -24.86
C ASN A 104 18.47 -24.30 -24.38
N TYR A 105 18.12 -25.41 -23.74
CA TYR A 105 19.04 -26.50 -23.45
C TYR A 105 18.88 -27.58 -24.52
N TYR A 106 19.95 -27.83 -25.27
CA TYR A 106 19.97 -28.81 -26.35
C TYR A 106 20.73 -30.05 -25.92
N VAL A 107 20.10 -31.21 -26.05
CA VAL A 107 20.73 -32.52 -25.83
C VAL A 107 20.77 -33.25 -27.16
N ASN A 108 21.98 -33.63 -27.59
CA ASN A 108 22.16 -34.41 -28.80
C ASN A 108 22.20 -35.90 -28.42
N GLY A 109 21.30 -36.66 -29.02
CA GLY A 109 21.38 -38.11 -29.04
C GLY A 109 22.60 -38.56 -29.84
N THR A 110 23.16 -39.71 -29.49
CA THR A 110 24.36 -40.21 -30.17
C THR A 110 24.03 -40.65 -31.59
N CYS A 111 22.87 -41.30 -31.77
CA CYS A 111 22.29 -41.65 -33.08
C CYS A 111 20.78 -41.37 -33.18
N SER A 112 20.18 -40.78 -32.14
CA SER A 112 18.73 -40.70 -31.90
C SER A 112 18.11 -39.31 -32.16
N GLY A 113 18.88 -38.35 -32.68
CA GLY A 113 18.41 -37.00 -33.00
C GLY A 113 18.81 -35.98 -31.94
N MET A 114 17.97 -34.95 -31.74
CA MET A 114 18.18 -33.87 -30.78
C MET A 114 16.87 -33.63 -30.02
N ASP A 115 16.97 -33.44 -28.72
CA ASP A 115 15.89 -32.93 -27.88
C ASP A 115 16.28 -31.55 -27.35
N PHE A 116 15.29 -30.71 -27.07
CA PHE A 116 15.54 -29.43 -26.42
C PHE A 116 14.39 -28.99 -25.54
N THR A 117 14.72 -28.18 -24.55
CA THR A 117 13.74 -27.56 -23.65
C THR A 117 14.11 -26.10 -23.40
N THR A 118 13.13 -25.29 -23.00
CA THR A 118 13.31 -23.85 -22.82
C THR A 118 13.12 -23.45 -21.37
N VAL A 119 14.15 -22.82 -20.79
CA VAL A 119 14.04 -22.08 -19.54
C VAL A 119 13.75 -20.63 -19.86
N THR A 120 12.76 -20.05 -19.18
CA THR A 120 12.39 -18.65 -19.33
C THR A 120 12.61 -17.93 -18.01
N ILE A 121 13.43 -16.88 -18.02
CA ILE A 121 13.65 -16.00 -16.88
C ILE A 121 12.98 -14.66 -17.17
N ILE A 122 11.98 -14.31 -16.38
CA ILE A 122 11.30 -13.03 -16.46
C ILE A 122 11.85 -12.15 -15.35
N ILE A 123 12.52 -11.08 -15.74
CA ILE A 123 13.09 -10.11 -14.83
C ILE A 123 12.10 -8.96 -14.67
N SER A 124 11.75 -8.69 -13.42
CA SER A 124 10.85 -7.63 -13.01
C SER A 124 11.51 -6.74 -11.95
N ASN A 125 10.92 -5.58 -11.69
CA ASN A 125 11.36 -4.71 -10.60
C ASN A 125 10.13 -4.19 -9.86
N LEU A 126 10.04 -4.51 -8.58
CA LEU A 126 9.09 -3.89 -7.66
C LEU A 126 9.64 -2.54 -7.20
N GLU A 127 8.84 -1.49 -7.29
CA GLU A 127 9.11 -0.19 -6.68
C GLU A 127 7.84 0.26 -5.95
N VAL A 128 7.91 0.30 -4.62
CA VAL A 128 6.82 0.78 -3.77
C VAL A 128 7.13 2.17 -3.21
N LYS A 129 6.12 3.02 -3.10
CA LYS A 129 6.25 4.42 -2.68
C LYS A 129 5.38 4.69 -1.46
N PRO A 130 5.75 5.67 -0.62
CA PRO A 130 4.90 6.06 0.50
C PRO A 130 3.60 6.72 0.01
N ASP A 131 2.51 6.46 0.72
CA ASP A 131 1.23 7.13 0.53
C ASP A 131 0.93 8.13 1.63
N SER A 132 0.00 9.03 1.35
CA SER A 132 -0.52 9.98 2.32
C SER A 132 -2.00 10.24 2.14
N GLY A 133 -2.72 10.33 3.25
CA GLY A 133 -4.12 10.72 3.30
C GLY A 133 -4.38 11.69 4.46
N SER A 134 -5.47 12.45 4.37
CA SER A 134 -5.88 13.36 5.44
C SER A 134 -7.39 13.37 5.59
N GLY A 135 -7.86 13.56 6.82
CA GLY A 135 -9.29 13.66 7.11
C GLY A 135 -9.57 14.39 8.41
N TYR A 136 -10.85 14.44 8.76
CA TYR A 136 -11.31 15.13 9.95
C TYR A 136 -11.51 14.15 11.10
N PHE A 137 -11.08 14.56 12.28
CA PHE A 137 -11.33 13.84 13.52
C PHE A 137 -12.84 13.71 13.78
N GLY A 138 -13.29 12.50 14.16
CA GLY A 138 -14.68 12.21 14.48
C GLY A 138 -15.55 11.82 13.28
N GLU A 139 -14.97 11.64 12.09
CA GLU A 139 -15.66 11.18 10.90
C GLU A 139 -14.93 9.97 10.29
N ALA A 140 -15.67 8.99 9.80
CA ALA A 140 -15.10 7.86 9.06
C ALA A 140 -14.83 8.26 7.61
N PHE A 141 -13.68 7.90 7.06
CA PHE A 141 -13.29 8.24 5.69
C PHE A 141 -12.29 7.24 5.09
N THR A 142 -12.11 7.30 3.77
CA THR A 142 -11.03 6.61 3.06
C THR A 142 -9.85 7.56 2.94
N ALA A 143 -8.73 7.25 3.60
CA ALA A 143 -7.52 8.06 3.58
C ALA A 143 -6.74 7.90 2.26
N VAL A 144 -6.71 6.67 1.72
CA VAL A 144 -6.05 6.33 0.46
C VAL A 144 -6.97 5.36 -0.30
N ASP A 145 -7.32 5.67 -1.55
CA ASP A 145 -8.23 4.84 -2.35
C ASP A 145 -7.56 3.54 -2.85
N ASN A 146 -6.26 3.57 -3.12
CA ASN A 146 -5.48 2.38 -3.45
C ASN A 146 -3.99 2.65 -3.22
N VAL A 147 -3.38 1.96 -2.25
CA VAL A 147 -1.95 2.05 -1.92
C VAL A 147 -1.01 1.62 -3.04
N LEU A 148 -1.52 1.01 -4.11
CA LEU A 148 -0.72 0.62 -5.27
C LEU A 148 -0.77 1.66 -6.40
N ALA A 149 -1.57 2.73 -6.28
CA ALA A 149 -1.84 3.65 -7.39
C ALA A 149 -0.60 4.41 -7.90
N ASN A 150 0.39 4.61 -7.03
CA ASN A 150 1.68 5.24 -7.31
C ASN A 150 2.85 4.24 -7.34
N ASP A 151 2.57 2.95 -7.11
CA ASP A 151 3.52 1.86 -7.11
C ASP A 151 3.73 1.32 -8.52
N ASN A 152 4.75 0.47 -8.65
CA ASN A 152 5.15 -0.05 -9.94
C ASN A 152 5.70 -1.48 -9.85
N VAL A 153 5.23 -2.34 -10.75
CA VAL A 153 5.92 -3.59 -11.13
C VAL A 153 6.23 -3.47 -12.61
N SER A 154 7.50 -3.23 -12.92
CA SER A 154 7.97 -3.11 -14.30
C SER A 154 7.27 -2.07 -15.19
N ASN A 155 7.15 -0.85 -14.68
CA ASN A 155 6.48 0.31 -15.30
C ASN A 155 4.96 0.15 -15.50
N VAL A 156 4.35 -0.81 -14.81
CA VAL A 156 2.91 -1.05 -14.76
C VAL A 156 2.42 -0.94 -13.32
N VAL A 157 1.31 -0.22 -13.12
CA VAL A 157 0.61 -0.15 -11.83
C VAL A 157 0.23 -1.58 -11.41
N PRO A 158 0.68 -2.05 -10.22
CA PRO A 158 0.43 -3.42 -9.80
C PRO A 158 -1.06 -3.69 -9.59
N VAL A 159 -1.48 -4.93 -9.86
CA VAL A 159 -2.84 -5.40 -9.60
C VAL A 159 -2.82 -6.46 -8.52
N ILE A 160 -3.70 -6.33 -7.53
CA ILE A 160 -3.87 -7.32 -6.47
C ILE A 160 -4.45 -8.61 -7.06
N GLY A 161 -3.84 -9.75 -6.74
CA GLY A 161 -4.34 -11.04 -7.18
C GLY A 161 -3.43 -12.20 -6.80
N THR A 162 -3.52 -13.30 -7.53
CA THR A 162 -2.80 -14.56 -7.24
C THR A 162 -1.98 -15.07 -8.43
N ASN A 163 -2.12 -14.48 -9.61
CA ASN A 163 -1.37 -14.88 -10.80
C ASN A 163 0.07 -14.37 -10.73
N PRO A 164 1.01 -15.02 -11.46
CA PRO A 164 2.38 -14.52 -11.58
C PRO A 164 2.45 -13.06 -12.04
N GLY A 165 3.29 -12.25 -11.39
CA GLY A 165 3.42 -10.82 -11.66
C GLY A 165 2.33 -9.92 -11.05
N GLN A 166 1.23 -10.50 -10.54
CA GLN A 166 0.32 -9.76 -9.66
C GLN A 166 0.91 -9.63 -8.26
N VAL A 167 0.34 -8.75 -7.43
CA VAL A 167 0.83 -8.52 -6.07
C VAL A 167 -0.14 -9.00 -5.00
N THR A 168 0.41 -9.25 -3.82
CA THR A 168 -0.34 -9.36 -2.56
C THR A 168 0.10 -8.22 -1.64
N ILE A 169 -0.85 -7.71 -0.86
CA ILE A 169 -0.59 -6.66 0.14
C ILE A 169 -1.01 -7.13 1.53
N SER A 170 -0.29 -6.66 2.54
CA SER A 170 -0.57 -6.99 3.94
C SER A 170 -0.12 -5.88 4.87
N GLU A 171 -0.81 -5.72 6.00
CA GLU A 171 -0.36 -4.85 7.09
C GLU A 171 1.02 -5.32 7.61
N ALA A 172 1.93 -4.37 7.82
CA ALA A 172 3.22 -4.63 8.45
C ALA A 172 3.18 -4.11 9.90
N GLY A 173 3.30 -5.04 10.85
CA GLY A 173 3.19 -4.74 12.28
C GLY A 173 1.73 -4.68 12.75
N THR A 174 1.47 -3.90 13.79
CA THR A 174 0.12 -3.72 14.35
C THR A 174 -0.33 -2.29 14.11
N TRP A 175 -1.40 -2.14 13.32
CA TRP A 175 -1.98 -0.83 13.04
C TRP A 175 -2.81 -0.34 14.24
N PRO A 176 -2.89 0.99 14.47
CA PRO A 176 -3.77 1.55 15.49
C PRO A 176 -5.22 1.11 15.28
N ALA A 177 -5.93 0.86 16.39
CA ALA A 177 -7.35 0.49 16.32
C ALA A 177 -8.16 1.56 15.58
N GLY A 178 -8.96 1.13 14.60
CA GLY A 178 -9.78 2.00 13.76
C GLY A 178 -9.12 2.47 12.47
N ILE A 179 -7.87 2.06 12.18
CA ILE A 179 -7.22 2.25 10.88
C ILE A 179 -7.05 0.88 10.24
N HIS A 180 -7.52 0.71 9.02
CA HIS A 180 -7.62 -0.61 8.37
C HIS A 180 -7.06 -0.56 6.94
N LEU A 181 -6.31 -1.59 6.55
CA LEU A 181 -5.97 -1.87 5.15
C LEU A 181 -6.93 -2.89 4.57
N ASP A 182 -7.65 -2.54 3.50
CA ASP A 182 -8.39 -3.51 2.70
C ASP A 182 -7.41 -4.20 1.73
N THR A 183 -7.05 -5.45 2.04
CA THR A 183 -6.08 -6.21 1.25
C THR A 183 -6.61 -6.70 -0.10
N THR A 184 -7.90 -6.49 -0.39
CA THR A 184 -8.53 -6.83 -1.67
C THR A 184 -8.55 -5.64 -2.62
N THR A 185 -8.79 -4.44 -2.10
CA THR A 185 -8.91 -3.21 -2.91
C THR A 185 -7.66 -2.32 -2.85
N GLY A 186 -6.87 -2.42 -1.79
CA GLY A 186 -5.76 -1.50 -1.50
C GLY A 186 -6.19 -0.23 -0.78
N GLU A 187 -7.46 -0.11 -0.38
CA GLU A 187 -7.95 1.08 0.33
C GLU A 187 -7.42 1.12 1.78
N VAL A 188 -7.11 2.33 2.25
CA VAL A 188 -6.85 2.60 3.67
C VAL A 188 -8.02 3.38 4.24
N ARG A 189 -8.71 2.77 5.22
CA ARG A 189 -9.91 3.32 5.84
C ARG A 189 -9.64 3.73 7.28
N VAL A 190 -10.25 4.82 7.71
CA VAL A 190 -10.15 5.37 9.06
C VAL A 190 -11.54 5.50 9.64
N ASP A 191 -11.76 4.92 10.82
CA ASP A 191 -13.02 4.97 11.56
C ASP A 191 -13.20 6.31 12.31
N ASP A 192 -14.44 6.65 12.64
CA ASP A 192 -14.80 7.89 13.37
C ASP A 192 -14.29 7.93 14.83
N THR A 193 -13.81 6.80 15.35
CA THR A 193 -13.30 6.67 16.73
C THR A 193 -11.81 7.00 16.87
N VAL A 194 -11.09 7.16 15.76
CA VAL A 194 -9.63 7.40 15.78
C VAL A 194 -9.33 8.78 16.36
N THR A 195 -8.38 8.85 17.30
CA THR A 195 -8.04 10.11 17.99
C THR A 195 -7.27 11.07 17.11
N LEU A 196 -7.46 12.38 17.31
CA LEU A 196 -6.72 13.42 16.61
C LEU A 196 -5.19 13.25 16.79
N SER A 197 -4.49 12.84 15.75
CA SER A 197 -3.04 12.64 15.74
C SER A 197 -2.51 12.57 14.30
N HIS A 198 -1.18 12.59 14.19
CA HIS A 198 -0.43 12.16 13.02
C HIS A 198 -0.09 10.68 13.17
N TYR A 199 -0.47 9.85 12.19
CA TYR A 199 -0.20 8.42 12.18
C TYR A 199 0.71 8.05 11.02
N VAL A 200 1.68 7.18 11.28
CA VAL A 200 2.50 6.51 10.26
C VAL A 200 2.36 5.02 10.47
N VAL A 201 1.73 4.35 9.51
CA VAL A 201 1.55 2.89 9.48
C VAL A 201 2.31 2.31 8.31
N TYR A 202 2.61 1.01 8.35
CA TYR A 202 3.41 0.34 7.32
C TYR A 202 2.65 -0.83 6.71
N TYR A 203 2.82 -1.04 5.41
CA TYR A 203 2.31 -2.21 4.70
C TYR A 203 3.41 -2.81 3.83
N THR A 204 3.25 -4.09 3.50
CA THR A 204 4.16 -4.85 2.64
C THR A 204 3.45 -5.22 1.36
N VAL A 205 4.12 -5.02 0.23
CA VAL A 205 3.71 -5.49 -1.10
C VAL A 205 4.66 -6.60 -1.51
N CYS A 206 4.12 -7.74 -1.96
CA CYS A 206 4.91 -8.87 -2.47
C CYS A 206 4.47 -9.23 -3.89
N VAL A 207 5.42 -9.47 -4.80
CA VAL A 207 5.14 -9.94 -6.16
C VAL A 207 4.95 -11.46 -6.15
N ASN A 208 3.85 -11.93 -6.70
CA ASN A 208 3.54 -13.35 -6.74
C ASN A 208 4.43 -14.11 -7.72
N ALA A 209 4.79 -15.34 -7.34
CA ALA A 209 5.58 -16.30 -8.13
C ALA A 209 7.03 -15.88 -8.45
N THR A 210 7.56 -14.86 -7.77
CA THR A 210 9.01 -14.55 -7.83
C THR A 210 9.83 -15.53 -6.96
N GLU A 211 11.00 -15.93 -7.44
CA GLU A 211 11.94 -16.82 -6.73
C GLU A 211 13.35 -16.18 -6.66
N PRO A 212 13.78 -15.64 -5.50
CA PRO A 212 13.07 -15.59 -4.21
C PRO A 212 11.89 -14.62 -4.22
N LEU A 213 11.01 -14.74 -3.22
CA LEU A 213 9.85 -13.86 -3.08
C LEU A 213 10.30 -12.40 -2.92
N SER A 214 9.91 -11.53 -3.85
CA SER A 214 10.19 -10.11 -3.81
C SER A 214 9.12 -9.39 -3.01
N CYS A 215 9.52 -8.77 -1.91
CA CYS A 215 8.64 -7.98 -1.06
C CYS A 215 9.31 -6.66 -0.67
N GLN A 216 8.55 -5.58 -0.63
CA GLN A 216 8.98 -4.29 -0.10
C GLN A 216 7.96 -3.74 0.89
N THR A 217 8.45 -3.07 1.93
CA THR A 217 7.63 -2.44 2.96
C THR A 217 7.73 -0.93 2.83
N THR A 218 6.58 -0.25 2.82
CA THR A 218 6.49 1.21 2.74
C THR A 218 5.42 1.73 3.71
N SER A 219 5.30 3.05 3.82
CA SER A 219 4.45 3.71 4.82
C SER A 219 3.25 4.41 4.22
N VAL A 220 2.16 4.46 4.98
CA VAL A 220 1.04 5.38 4.78
C VAL A 220 1.06 6.40 5.91
N THR A 221 1.10 7.68 5.57
CA THR A 221 0.96 8.79 6.51
C THR A 221 -0.48 9.27 6.53
N ILE A 222 -1.08 9.34 7.72
CA ILE A 222 -2.47 9.77 7.91
C ILE A 222 -2.49 10.96 8.85
N ASP A 223 -2.95 12.10 8.33
CA ASP A 223 -3.11 13.34 9.09
C ASP A 223 -4.56 13.56 9.47
N LEU A 224 -4.88 13.43 10.76
CA LEU A 224 -6.16 13.86 11.29
C LEU A 224 -6.09 15.30 11.76
N THR A 225 -7.01 16.10 11.25
CA THR A 225 -7.17 17.50 11.63
C THR A 225 -8.55 17.75 12.21
N THR A 226 -8.72 18.85 12.94
CA THR A 226 -10.06 19.30 13.30
C THR A 226 -10.73 19.88 12.07
N ALA A 227 -12.01 19.54 11.84
CA ALA A 227 -12.81 20.19 10.81
C ALA A 227 -12.68 21.72 10.91
N PRO A 228 -12.51 22.45 9.78
CA PRO A 228 -12.38 23.89 9.82
C PRO A 228 -13.64 24.48 10.47
N TYR A 229 -13.47 25.09 11.64
CA TYR A 229 -14.52 25.88 12.26
C TYR A 229 -14.82 27.08 11.35
N CYS A 230 -16.04 27.19 10.84
CA CYS A 230 -16.46 28.34 10.04
C CYS A 230 -16.74 29.53 10.96
N TYR A 231 -15.71 30.27 11.32
CA TYR A 231 -15.87 31.64 11.81
C TYR A 231 -15.78 32.58 10.60
N ASN A 232 -16.70 33.54 10.50
CA ASN A 232 -16.45 34.68 9.62
C ASN A 232 -15.18 35.38 10.12
N PRO A 233 -14.19 35.66 9.26
CA PRO A 233 -13.00 36.39 9.65
C PRO A 233 -13.41 37.73 10.26
N ASN A 234 -12.83 38.04 11.41
CA ASN A 234 -13.11 39.26 12.16
C ASN A 234 -12.49 40.49 11.47
N SER A 235 -13.18 41.08 10.50
CA SER A 235 -12.61 42.24 9.80
C SER A 235 -12.54 43.50 10.66
N ASN A 236 -13.36 43.66 11.70
CA ASN A 236 -13.42 44.89 12.49
C ASN A 236 -13.58 44.64 14.00
N PHE A 237 -12.56 44.97 14.79
CA PHE A 237 -12.68 45.21 16.25
C PHE A 237 -13.06 46.66 16.55
N ASP A 238 -13.76 47.32 15.64
CA ASP A 238 -14.10 48.72 15.82
C ASP A 238 -15.17 48.89 16.91
N ALA A 239 -15.00 49.94 17.72
CA ALA A 239 -15.99 50.36 18.70
C ALA A 239 -17.28 50.92 18.05
N ALA A 240 -17.43 50.78 16.73
CA ALA A 240 -18.56 51.30 15.96
C ALA A 240 -19.87 50.55 16.26
N ASN A 241 -19.78 49.30 16.73
CA ASN A 241 -20.94 48.46 17.05
C ASN A 241 -20.93 48.03 18.51
N PRO A 242 -21.29 48.91 19.46
CA PRO A 242 -21.28 48.58 20.88
C PRO A 242 -22.30 47.47 21.18
N THR A 243 -21.89 46.42 21.88
CA THR A 243 -22.84 45.42 22.37
C THR A 243 -23.77 46.05 23.41
N GLN A 244 -25.08 45.94 23.19
CA GLN A 244 -26.11 46.54 24.06
C GLN A 244 -26.70 45.56 25.08
N HIS A 245 -26.43 44.26 24.93
CA HIS A 245 -26.97 43.23 25.83
C HIS A 245 -25.84 42.44 26.49
N GLY A 246 -25.91 42.29 27.80
CA GLY A 246 -24.98 41.42 28.52
C GLY A 246 -25.38 41.16 29.96
N ILE A 247 -24.84 40.08 30.51
CA ILE A 247 -24.98 39.68 31.91
C ILE A 247 -23.59 39.58 32.55
N THR A 248 -23.32 40.34 33.61
CA THR A 248 -22.04 40.30 34.34
C THR A 248 -22.22 40.08 35.83
N LEU A 249 -21.37 39.23 36.43
CA LEU A 249 -21.25 39.12 37.90
C LEU A 249 -20.28 40.12 38.52
N LEU A 250 -19.53 40.86 37.70
CA LEU A 250 -18.52 41.82 38.16
C LEU A 250 -19.12 43.20 38.49
N LYS A 251 -20.43 43.36 38.37
CA LYS A 251 -21.17 44.61 38.68
C LYS A 251 -20.56 45.83 37.99
N ARG A 252 -20.37 45.71 36.68
CA ARG A 252 -19.84 46.78 35.84
C ARG A 252 -20.73 47.09 34.65
N ALA A 253 -22.04 47.02 34.83
CA ALA A 253 -22.98 47.16 33.72
C ALA A 253 -23.40 48.62 33.56
N GLY A 254 -23.18 49.18 32.37
CA GLY A 254 -23.60 50.52 32.00
C GLY A 254 -22.45 51.51 31.84
N VAL A 255 -22.82 52.76 31.52
CA VAL A 255 -21.90 53.83 31.12
C VAL A 255 -20.99 54.33 32.24
N ASN A 256 -21.42 54.19 33.49
CA ASN A 256 -20.68 54.71 34.66
C ASN A 256 -19.77 53.67 35.31
N GLU A 257 -19.77 52.44 34.80
CA GLU A 257 -19.01 51.32 35.36
C GLU A 257 -18.22 50.64 34.23
N ASP A 258 -17.13 51.27 33.80
CA ASP A 258 -16.24 50.79 32.72
C ASP A 258 -16.86 50.64 31.34
N ASN A 259 -18.07 51.18 31.11
CA ASN A 259 -18.73 51.16 29.80
C ASN A 259 -18.97 49.73 29.25
N TRP A 260 -19.14 48.75 30.13
CA TRP A 260 -19.45 47.38 29.75
C TRP A 260 -20.99 47.19 29.63
N PRO A 261 -21.52 46.39 28.68
CA PRO A 261 -20.82 45.55 27.69
C PRO A 261 -20.40 46.28 26.41
N MET A 262 -20.64 47.59 26.30
CA MET A 262 -20.46 48.36 25.06
C MET A 262 -19.01 48.38 24.54
N LEU A 263 -18.01 48.21 25.41
CA LEU A 263 -16.60 48.04 25.01
C LEU A 263 -16.29 46.68 24.35
N ARG A 264 -17.22 45.72 24.35
CA ARG A 264 -17.11 44.49 23.56
C ARG A 264 -17.86 44.74 22.26
N GLY A 265 -17.15 45.18 21.23
CA GLY A 265 -17.76 45.44 19.92
C GLY A 265 -18.30 44.15 19.28
N SER A 266 -19.31 44.29 18.43
CA SER A 266 -19.79 43.28 17.47
C SER A 266 -20.43 42.01 18.04
N ALA A 267 -20.57 41.87 19.37
CA ALA A 267 -21.31 40.76 19.96
C ALA A 267 -22.82 41.06 20.05
N HIS A 268 -23.65 40.04 19.81
CA HIS A 268 -25.08 40.14 20.08
C HIS A 268 -25.39 40.09 21.58
N THR A 269 -24.59 39.37 22.35
CA THR A 269 -24.71 39.24 23.81
C THR A 269 -23.36 38.93 24.41
N VAL A 270 -23.02 39.56 25.53
CA VAL A 270 -21.80 39.29 26.29
C VAL A 270 -22.14 38.72 27.66
N LEU A 271 -21.52 37.61 28.02
CA LEU A 271 -21.63 37.03 29.35
C LEU A 271 -20.27 37.13 30.05
N GLU A 272 -20.26 37.58 31.29
CA GLU A 272 -19.03 37.70 32.06
C GLU A 272 -19.19 37.23 33.51
N SER A 273 -18.22 36.43 33.94
CA SER A 273 -18.13 35.95 35.31
C SER A 273 -16.73 35.38 35.56
N ASN A 274 -16.22 35.52 36.78
CA ASN A 274 -14.96 34.92 37.24
C ASN A 274 -15.18 33.69 38.13
N THR A 275 -16.42 33.41 38.55
CA THR A 275 -16.73 32.44 39.62
C THR A 275 -17.89 31.51 39.31
N LYS A 276 -18.71 31.81 38.29
CA LYS A 276 -19.87 31.00 37.87
C LYS A 276 -19.89 30.80 36.36
N GLY A 277 -20.20 29.59 35.91
CA GLY A 277 -20.48 29.30 34.50
C GLY A 277 -21.89 29.70 34.08
N PHE A 278 -22.12 29.83 32.77
CA PHE A 278 -23.46 29.93 32.20
C PHE A 278 -24.12 28.55 32.23
N VAL A 279 -25.29 28.46 32.86
CA VAL A 279 -26.07 27.22 32.95
C VAL A 279 -27.39 27.46 32.24
N VAL A 280 -27.61 26.73 31.14
CA VAL A 280 -28.92 26.68 30.49
C VAL A 280 -29.86 25.73 31.22
N THR A 281 -31.17 25.96 31.08
CA THR A 281 -32.20 25.06 31.60
C THR A 281 -31.92 23.63 31.15
N ARG A 282 -31.89 22.69 32.11
CA ARG A 282 -31.64 21.27 31.87
C ARG A 282 -32.96 20.53 31.89
N MET A 283 -33.27 19.87 30.79
CA MET A 283 -34.49 19.09 30.60
C MET A 283 -34.12 17.67 30.18
N THR A 284 -35.02 16.70 30.32
CA THR A 284 -34.80 15.33 29.87
C THR A 284 -35.80 14.93 28.78
N SER A 285 -35.32 14.26 27.72
CA SER A 285 -36.17 13.51 26.78
C SER A 285 -36.29 12.03 27.13
N ASP A 286 -35.80 11.59 28.29
CA ASP A 286 -35.86 10.18 28.69
C ASP A 286 -37.32 9.67 28.70
N PRO A 287 -37.65 8.63 27.91
CA PRO A 287 -38.99 8.05 27.92
C PRO A 287 -39.37 7.42 29.27
N ALA A 288 -38.39 7.03 30.10
CA ALA A 288 -38.61 6.44 31.41
C ALA A 288 -38.76 7.48 32.54
N ALA A 289 -38.53 8.76 32.26
CA ALA A 289 -38.74 9.81 33.25
C ALA A 289 -40.21 9.83 33.73
N THR A 290 -40.46 10.37 34.91
CA THR A 290 -41.77 10.47 35.58
C THR A 290 -42.35 11.90 35.51
N SER A 291 -43.57 12.10 35.99
CA SER A 291 -44.17 13.44 36.08
C SER A 291 -43.45 14.37 37.07
N ALA A 292 -42.61 13.86 37.96
CA ALA A 292 -41.78 14.67 38.85
C ALA A 292 -40.58 15.30 38.12
N ASP A 293 -40.07 14.64 37.08
CA ASP A 293 -38.83 15.03 36.38
C ASP A 293 -38.99 16.28 35.50
N PRO A 294 -37.88 17.01 35.22
CA PRO A 294 -37.88 18.17 34.32
C PRO A 294 -37.95 17.73 32.84
N LYS A 295 -39.08 17.15 32.44
CA LYS A 295 -39.30 16.63 31.08
C LYS A 295 -39.51 17.75 30.07
N LEU A 296 -38.98 17.58 28.86
CA LEU A 296 -39.27 18.47 27.71
C LEU A 296 -40.77 18.66 27.46
N SER A 297 -41.59 17.62 27.65
CA SER A 297 -43.04 17.68 27.45
C SER A 297 -43.79 18.58 28.44
N LYS A 298 -43.14 19.02 29.53
CA LYS A 298 -43.70 20.04 30.43
C LYS A 298 -43.70 21.45 29.83
N ILE A 299 -42.93 21.67 28.77
CA ILE A 299 -43.01 22.90 27.97
C ILE A 299 -44.16 22.72 26.99
N THR A 300 -45.36 23.11 27.39
CA THR A 300 -46.60 22.90 26.62
C THR A 300 -46.78 23.89 25.47
N THR A 301 -46.10 25.04 25.52
CA THR A 301 -46.13 26.10 24.49
C THR A 301 -44.72 26.54 24.09
N PRO A 302 -43.88 25.64 23.56
CA PRO A 302 -42.52 25.97 23.18
C PRO A 302 -42.51 27.03 22.08
N GLN A 303 -41.57 27.97 22.15
CA GLN A 303 -41.38 29.03 21.17
C GLN A 303 -40.18 28.72 20.28
N GLU A 304 -40.26 29.10 19.00
CA GLU A 304 -39.15 28.98 18.06
C GLU A 304 -37.88 29.64 18.63
N GLY A 305 -36.77 28.93 18.57
CA GLY A 305 -35.48 29.37 19.12
C GLY A 305 -35.30 29.13 20.62
N MET A 306 -36.28 28.57 21.35
CA MET A 306 -36.05 28.15 22.73
C MET A 306 -34.95 27.11 22.83
N MET A 307 -34.11 27.22 23.86
CA MET A 307 -32.93 26.39 24.03
C MET A 307 -32.91 25.72 25.40
N VAL A 308 -32.55 24.43 25.43
CA VAL A 308 -32.33 23.66 26.66
C VAL A 308 -31.19 22.68 26.48
N TYR A 309 -30.58 22.23 27.58
CA TYR A 309 -29.68 21.07 27.52
C TYR A 309 -30.45 19.80 27.84
N ASP A 310 -30.44 18.82 26.93
CA ASP A 310 -31.06 17.52 27.13
C ASP A 310 -30.13 16.56 27.86
N THR A 311 -30.50 16.17 29.08
CA THR A 311 -29.66 15.30 29.91
C THR A 311 -29.67 13.83 29.49
N TYR A 312 -30.69 13.39 28.74
CA TYR A 312 -30.78 12.03 28.22
C TYR A 312 -30.06 11.91 26.87
N ALA A 313 -30.42 12.78 25.94
CA ALA A 313 -29.78 12.81 24.61
C ALA A 313 -28.37 13.41 24.63
N LYS A 314 -27.94 14.00 25.76
CA LYS A 314 -26.63 14.64 25.98
C LYS A 314 -26.28 15.67 24.90
N CYS A 315 -27.26 16.49 24.52
CA CYS A 315 -27.11 17.48 23.46
C CYS A 315 -27.78 18.80 23.85
N PHE A 316 -27.32 19.90 23.26
CA PHE A 316 -28.03 21.16 23.31
C PHE A 316 -29.20 21.10 22.33
N LYS A 317 -30.44 21.30 22.80
CA LYS A 317 -31.64 21.27 21.98
C LYS A 317 -32.17 22.67 21.69
N ILE A 318 -32.55 22.88 20.44
CA ILE A 318 -33.25 24.08 19.98
C ILE A 318 -34.64 23.67 19.51
N PHE A 319 -35.67 24.37 19.94
CA PHE A 319 -37.01 24.20 19.40
C PHE A 319 -37.08 24.92 18.05
N SER A 320 -37.22 24.16 16.96
CA SER A 320 -37.34 24.74 15.63
C SER A 320 -38.15 23.90 14.63
N GLY A 321 -39.02 24.57 13.89
CA GLY A 321 -39.97 23.94 12.97
C GLY A 321 -40.95 23.04 13.71
N GLY A 322 -41.40 23.45 14.90
CA GLY A 322 -42.36 22.69 15.71
C GLY A 322 -41.81 21.48 16.47
N ALA A 323 -40.49 21.27 16.51
CA ALA A 323 -39.87 20.15 17.23
C ALA A 323 -38.57 20.53 17.94
N TRP A 324 -38.27 19.85 19.04
CA TRP A 324 -36.98 19.93 19.73
C TRP A 324 -35.93 19.11 18.99
N LYS A 325 -34.88 19.77 18.48
CA LYS A 325 -33.81 19.14 17.70
C LYS A 325 -32.47 19.30 18.40
N CYS A 326 -31.65 18.25 18.43
CA CYS A 326 -30.27 18.37 18.88
C CYS A 326 -29.48 19.25 17.90
N PHE A 327 -28.79 20.24 18.43
CA PHE A 327 -27.74 20.95 17.72
C PHE A 327 -26.46 20.10 17.79
N SER A 328 -26.42 19.07 16.95
CA SER A 328 -25.32 18.09 16.90
C SER A 328 -24.37 18.30 15.72
N LYS A 329 -24.76 19.14 14.76
CA LYS A 329 -23.93 19.52 13.62
C LYS A 329 -23.63 21.02 13.73
N PRO A 330 -22.37 21.44 13.89
CA PRO A 330 -22.00 22.82 13.65
C PRO A 330 -22.32 23.11 12.17
N GLY A 331 -23.34 23.92 11.92
CA GLY A 331 -23.69 24.33 10.58
C GLY A 331 -22.83 25.51 10.15
N CYS A 332 -22.25 25.42 8.95
CA CYS A 332 -21.80 26.58 8.19
C CYS A 332 -22.88 26.87 7.16
N PRO A 333 -23.89 27.71 7.45
CA PRO A 333 -24.77 28.17 6.40
C PRO A 333 -23.94 29.07 5.49
N ASP A 334 -23.56 28.54 4.32
CA ASP A 334 -22.98 29.30 3.22
C ASP A 334 -23.83 30.55 3.01
N ARG A 335 -23.20 31.72 3.10
CA ARG A 335 -23.80 33.00 2.72
C ARG A 335 -23.00 33.62 1.61
#